data_AF-A0A9P6F5I0-F1
#
_entry.id   AF-A0A9P6F5I0-F1
#
_cell.length_a   1.000
_cell.length_b   1.000
_cell.length_c   1.000
_cell.angle_alpha   90.00
_cell.angle_beta   90.00
_cell.angle_gamma   90.00
#
_symmetry.space_group_name_H-M   'P 1'
#
loop_
_entity.id
_entity.type
_entity.pdbx_description
1 polymer ?
#
loop_
_entity_poly.entity_id
_entity_poly.type
_entity_poly.pdbx_seq_one_letter_code
_entity_poly.pdbx_strand_id
1 'polypeptide(L)'
;MSNVGYPQTGLTADDFYNKAVNEEDASTRRRLFADARQSNLCTYQIYVLAAEAEERWNTDINRIKVILTKGVTVFKNPAGQGAHCAKVSKANWQQQAVEAAKRGHRKTATALKEVIAKEL
;
A
#
# COMPACT_ATOMS: atom_id res chain seq x y z
N MET A 1 27.93 -6.74 -15.08
CA MET A 1 27.01 -6.85 -13.93
C MET A 1 26.08 -5.63 -13.97
N SER A 2 24.91 -5.74 -14.58
CA SER A 2 23.92 -4.65 -14.50
C SER A 2 23.05 -4.89 -13.27
N ASN A 3 23.32 -4.16 -12.20
CA ASN A 3 22.25 -3.84 -11.25
C ASN A 3 21.21 -3.07 -12.07
N VAL A 4 20.11 -3.73 -12.45
CA VAL A 4 18.89 -3.05 -12.84
C VAL A 4 18.41 -2.35 -11.57
N GLY A 5 19.01 -1.18 -11.31
CA GLY A 5 18.72 -0.36 -10.15
C GLY A 5 17.32 0.16 -10.30
N TYR A 6 16.40 -0.37 -9.50
CA TYR A 6 15.09 0.22 -9.32
C TYR A 6 15.29 1.71 -8.99
N PRO A 7 14.58 2.63 -9.66
CA PRO A 7 14.79 4.06 -9.45
C PRO A 7 14.45 4.41 -8.01
N GLN A 8 15.46 4.77 -7.21
CA GLN A 8 15.25 5.33 -5.88
C GLN A 8 14.95 6.82 -6.03
N THR A 9 13.67 7.18 -5.90
CA THR A 9 13.19 8.56 -6.06
C THR A 9 13.58 9.47 -4.89
N GLY A 10 14.17 8.94 -3.82
CA GLY A 10 14.43 9.65 -2.55
C GLY A 10 13.18 10.01 -1.74
N LEU A 11 11.99 9.82 -2.33
CA LEU A 11 10.68 10.07 -1.72
C LEU A 11 10.25 8.91 -0.82
N THR A 12 9.74 9.25 0.36
CA THR A 12 9.16 8.33 1.34
C THR A 12 7.72 7.96 0.96
N ALA A 13 7.18 6.93 1.62
CA ALA A 13 5.78 6.53 1.45
C ALA A 13 4.80 7.68 1.76
N ASP A 14 5.12 8.51 2.75
CA ASP A 14 4.32 9.66 3.14
C ASP A 14 4.38 10.79 2.10
N ASP A 15 5.52 10.99 1.43
CA ASP A 15 5.63 11.96 0.33
C ASP A 15 4.72 11.59 -0.85
N PHE A 16 4.70 10.29 -1.22
CA PHE A 16 3.79 9.79 -2.25
C PHE A 16 2.33 9.92 -1.83
N TYR A 17 2.03 9.66 -0.56
CA TYR A 17 0.69 9.86 -0.01
C TYR A 17 0.26 11.33 -0.10
N ASN A 18 1.07 12.26 0.40
CA ASN A 18 0.78 13.69 0.37
C ASN A 18 0.57 14.24 -1.05
N LYS A 19 1.29 13.70 -2.04
CA LYS A 19 1.06 14.01 -3.45
C LYS A 19 -0.26 13.43 -3.95
N ALA A 20 -0.53 12.16 -3.66
CA ALA A 20 -1.70 11.47 -4.17
C ALA A 20 -3.03 11.94 -3.54
N VAL A 21 -3.06 12.33 -2.26
CA VAL A 21 -4.30 12.80 -1.63
C VAL A 21 -4.78 14.15 -2.16
N ASN A 22 -3.90 14.92 -2.79
CA ASN A 22 -4.20 16.22 -3.39
C ASN A 22 -4.34 16.14 -4.92
N GLU A 23 -4.19 14.95 -5.51
CA GLU A 23 -4.32 14.73 -6.95
C GLU A 23 -5.75 14.28 -7.28
N GLU A 24 -6.44 15.04 -8.13
CA GLU A 24 -7.84 14.79 -8.50
C GLU A 24 -7.96 13.66 -9.53
N ASP A 25 -6.97 13.52 -10.42
CA ASP A 25 -6.98 12.48 -11.43
C ASP A 25 -6.61 11.10 -10.86
N ALA A 26 -7.56 10.17 -10.98
CA ALA A 26 -7.39 8.80 -10.50
C ALA A 26 -6.25 8.05 -11.21
N SER A 27 -5.98 8.36 -12.49
CA SER A 27 -4.91 7.69 -13.23
C SER A 27 -3.54 8.11 -12.70
N THR A 28 -3.37 9.41 -12.41
CA THR A 28 -2.15 10.00 -11.87
C THR A 28 -1.90 9.53 -10.44
N ARG A 29 -2.91 9.51 -9.57
CA ARG A 29 -2.80 8.91 -8.23
C ARG A 29 -2.28 7.47 -8.27
N ARG A 30 -2.85 6.65 -9.15
CA ARG A 30 -2.45 5.23 -9.28
C ARG A 30 -1.03 5.09 -9.78
N ARG A 31 -0.61 5.96 -10.70
CA ARG A 31 0.76 6.00 -11.20
C ARG A 31 1.74 6.39 -10.07
N LEU A 32 1.42 7.40 -9.27
CA LEU A 32 2.22 7.79 -8.11
C LEU A 32 2.47 6.61 -7.16
N PHE A 33 1.43 5.83 -6.83
CA PHE A 33 1.61 4.65 -5.97
C PHE A 33 2.25 3.45 -6.67
N ALA A 34 2.18 3.36 -8.00
CA ALA A 34 2.95 2.37 -8.76
C ALA A 34 4.44 2.69 -8.70
N ASP A 35 4.80 3.96 -8.93
CA ASP A 35 6.17 4.45 -8.86
C ASP A 35 6.72 4.32 -7.42
N ALA A 36 5.91 4.65 -6.41
CA ALA A 36 6.26 4.47 -5.00
C ALA A 36 6.64 3.02 -4.67
N ARG A 37 5.88 2.05 -5.16
CA ARG A 37 6.17 0.62 -4.94
C ARG A 37 7.46 0.18 -5.61
N GLN A 38 7.76 0.73 -6.80
CA GLN A 38 8.99 0.41 -7.51
C GLN A 38 10.22 1.04 -6.83
N SER A 39 10.09 2.25 -6.28
CA SER A 39 11.20 2.93 -5.61
C SER A 39 11.42 2.49 -4.16
N ASN A 40 10.39 1.91 -3.52
CA ASN A 40 10.38 1.48 -2.13
C ASN A 40 9.86 0.04 -1.97
N LEU A 41 10.54 -0.93 -2.58
CA LEU A 41 10.09 -2.32 -2.72
C LEU A 41 9.68 -3.01 -1.41
N CYS A 42 10.36 -2.72 -0.29
CA CYS A 42 10.07 -3.37 1.00
C CYS A 42 9.07 -2.61 1.90
N THR A 43 8.52 -1.49 1.42
CA THR A 43 7.64 -0.63 2.23
C THR A 43 6.17 -1.02 2.02
N TYR A 44 5.70 -1.99 2.80
CA TYR A 44 4.33 -2.52 2.69
C TYR A 44 3.24 -1.48 3.00
N GLN A 45 3.55 -0.45 3.81
CA GLN A 45 2.65 0.64 4.15
C GLN A 45 2.15 1.42 2.93
N ILE A 46 2.90 1.43 1.82
CA ILE A 46 2.49 2.09 0.56
C ILE A 46 1.15 1.54 0.06
N TYR A 47 0.85 0.26 0.28
CA TYR A 47 -0.44 -0.31 -0.11
C TYR A 47 -1.59 0.19 0.76
N VAL A 48 -1.34 0.43 2.04
CA VAL A 48 -2.32 0.99 2.98
C VAL A 48 -2.56 2.46 2.64
N LEU A 49 -1.51 3.25 2.48
CA LEU A 49 -1.61 4.66 2.10
C LEU A 49 -2.28 4.86 0.73
N ALA A 50 -2.05 3.95 -0.23
CA ALA A 50 -2.77 3.96 -1.50
C ALA A 50 -4.28 3.73 -1.34
N ALA A 51 -4.66 2.82 -0.46
CA ALA A 51 -6.06 2.58 -0.13
C ALA A 51 -6.70 3.78 0.59
N GLU A 52 -5.99 4.40 1.54
CA GLU A 52 -6.42 5.61 2.26
C GLU A 52 -6.65 6.79 1.31
N ALA A 53 -5.73 6.98 0.35
CA ALA A 53 -5.87 8.01 -0.67
C ALA A 53 -7.07 7.77 -1.59
N GLU A 54 -7.30 6.53 -2.04
CA GLU A 54 -8.48 6.21 -2.86
C GLU A 54 -9.79 6.33 -2.07
N GLU A 55 -9.80 6.00 -0.77
CA GLU A 55 -10.96 6.21 0.12
C GLU A 55 -11.37 7.67 0.21
N ARG A 56 -10.40 8.60 0.30
CA ARG A 56 -10.67 10.05 0.30
C ARG A 56 -11.48 10.50 -0.92
N TRP A 57 -11.21 9.89 -2.07
CA TRP A 57 -11.94 10.14 -3.32
C TRP A 57 -13.22 9.30 -3.46
N ASN A 58 -13.77 8.83 -2.34
CA ASN A 58 -14.98 8.01 -2.23
C ASN A 58 -14.95 6.73 -3.10
N THR A 59 -13.76 6.15 -3.29
CA THR A 59 -13.61 4.90 -4.04
C THR A 59 -14.39 3.76 -3.38
N ASP A 60 -14.89 2.85 -4.22
CA ASP A 60 -15.60 1.64 -3.81
C ASP A 60 -14.73 0.73 -2.91
N ILE A 61 -15.35 0.12 -1.91
CA ILE A 61 -14.64 -0.73 -0.93
C ILE A 61 -14.01 -1.96 -1.58
N ASN A 62 -14.57 -2.50 -2.66
CA ASN A 62 -13.97 -3.63 -3.36
C ASN A 62 -12.67 -3.22 -4.04
N ARG A 63 -12.60 -2.00 -4.57
CA ARG A 63 -11.35 -1.48 -5.15
C ARG A 63 -10.28 -1.27 -4.09
N ILE A 64 -10.67 -0.76 -2.92
CA ILE A 64 -9.79 -0.67 -1.74
C ILE A 64 -9.27 -2.07 -1.36
N LYS A 65 -10.16 -3.07 -1.28
CA LYS A 65 -9.78 -4.48 -1.01
C LYS A 65 -8.78 -5.00 -2.03
N VAL A 66 -8.96 -4.74 -3.34
CA VAL A 66 -7.99 -5.19 -4.37
C VAL A 66 -6.58 -4.63 -4.11
N ILE A 67 -6.48 -3.35 -3.74
CA ILE A 67 -5.18 -2.73 -3.41
C ILE A 67 -4.55 -3.43 -2.21
N LEU A 68 -5.32 -3.63 -1.14
CA LEU A 68 -4.86 -4.22 0.11
C LEU A 68 -4.51 -5.71 -0.05
N THR A 69 -5.34 -6.50 -0.74
CA THR A 69 -5.06 -7.90 -1.08
C THR A 69 -3.74 -8.01 -1.81
N LYS A 70 -3.50 -7.17 -2.83
CA LYS A 70 -2.22 -7.18 -3.54
C LYS A 70 -1.04 -6.95 -2.59
N GLY A 71 -1.14 -5.98 -1.68
CA GLY A 71 -0.11 -5.72 -0.68
C GLY A 71 0.13 -6.92 0.25
N VAL A 72 -0.93 -7.46 0.83
CA VAL A 72 -0.85 -8.62 1.75
C VAL A 72 -0.27 -9.84 1.03
N THR A 73 -0.70 -10.13 -0.20
CA THR A 73 -0.17 -11.26 -0.99
C THR A 73 1.33 -11.09 -1.26
N VAL A 74 1.77 -9.91 -1.69
CA VAL A 74 3.19 -9.61 -1.95
C VAL A 74 4.04 -9.84 -0.70
N PHE A 75 3.61 -9.34 0.47
CA PHE A 75 4.42 -9.40 1.69
C PHE A 75 4.14 -10.65 2.57
N LYS A 76 3.15 -11.47 2.23
CA LYS A 76 2.94 -12.81 2.81
C LYS A 76 4.00 -13.79 2.31
N ASN A 77 4.37 -13.67 1.04
CA ASN A 77 5.41 -14.46 0.39
C ASN A 77 6.19 -13.58 -0.62
N PRO A 78 7.24 -12.85 -0.17
CA PRO A 78 7.96 -11.89 -1.01
C PRO A 78 8.83 -12.50 -2.11
N ALA A 79 8.73 -13.82 -2.35
CA ALA A 79 9.41 -14.51 -3.44
C ALA A 79 8.96 -13.93 -4.80
N GLY A 80 9.73 -12.97 -5.33
CA GLY A 80 9.50 -12.37 -6.64
C GLY A 80 9.63 -10.84 -6.71
N GLN A 81 9.49 -10.11 -5.59
CA GLN A 81 9.70 -8.64 -5.54
C GLN A 81 11.07 -8.23 -4.98
N GLY A 82 12.01 -9.18 -4.97
CA GLY A 82 13.31 -9.04 -4.35
C GLY A 82 13.37 -9.93 -3.10
N ALA A 83 14.22 -10.95 -3.15
CA ALA A 83 14.43 -11.92 -2.06
C ALA A 83 14.94 -11.33 -0.72
N HIS A 84 14.93 -10.00 -0.59
CA HIS A 84 15.49 -9.20 0.49
C HIS A 84 14.43 -8.52 1.37
N CYS A 85 13.14 -8.51 0.98
CA CYS A 85 12.10 -7.92 1.82
C CYS A 85 11.61 -8.92 2.87
N ALA A 86 11.47 -8.46 4.11
CA ALA A 86 10.95 -9.27 5.21
C ALA A 86 9.45 -9.57 5.02
N LYS A 87 9.05 -10.79 5.37
CA LYS A 87 7.62 -11.14 5.50
C LYS A 87 6.99 -10.23 6.54
N VAL A 88 5.82 -9.67 6.22
CA VAL A 88 5.08 -8.83 7.16
C VAL A 88 4.12 -9.71 7.95
N SER A 89 4.20 -9.63 9.28
CA SER A 89 3.37 -10.44 10.18
C SER A 89 1.91 -9.97 10.17
N LYS A 90 1.01 -10.88 10.58
CA LYS A 90 -0.41 -10.55 10.81
C LYS A 90 -0.59 -9.38 11.78
N ALA A 91 0.22 -9.33 12.84
CA ALA A 91 0.19 -8.25 13.83
C ALA A 91 0.57 -6.88 13.22
N ASN A 92 1.58 -6.83 12.35
CA ASN A 92 1.97 -5.59 11.68
C ASN A 92 0.83 -5.06 10.78
N TRP A 93 0.16 -5.94 10.06
CA TRP A 93 -1.01 -5.57 9.25
C TRP A 93 -2.21 -5.13 10.09
N GLN A 94 -2.47 -5.80 11.21
CA GLN A 94 -3.51 -5.40 12.16
C GLN A 94 -3.22 -4.02 12.74
N GLN A 95 -1.96 -3.71 13.06
CA GLN A 95 -1.57 -2.37 13.49
C GLN A 95 -1.88 -1.33 12.42
N GLN A 96 -1.61 -1.61 11.14
CA GLN A 96 -1.96 -0.68 10.06
C GLN A 96 -3.47 -0.44 9.95
N ALA A 97 -4.31 -1.45 10.20
CA ALA A 97 -5.76 -1.26 10.23
C ALA A 97 -6.20 -0.36 11.38
N VAL A 98 -5.53 -0.45 12.54
CA VAL A 98 -5.77 0.44 13.69
C VAL A 98 -5.34 1.88 13.35
N GLU A 99 -4.17 2.06 12.75
CA GLU A 99 -3.66 3.38 12.38
C GLU A 99 -4.51 4.05 11.29
N ALA A 100 -4.97 3.30 10.29
CA ALA A 100 -5.91 3.79 9.28
C ALA A 100 -7.22 4.29 9.92
N ALA A 101 -7.75 3.53 10.89
CA ALA A 101 -8.96 3.94 11.62
C ALA A 101 -8.74 5.22 12.44
N LYS A 102 -7.58 5.36 13.10
CA LYS A 102 -7.22 6.59 13.84
C LYS A 102 -7.12 7.82 12.94
N ARG A 103 -6.62 7.63 11.70
CA ARG A 103 -6.58 8.68 10.67
C ARG A 103 -7.93 8.98 10.03
N GLY A 104 -8.99 8.24 10.37
CA GLY A 104 -10.34 8.45 9.83
C GLY A 104 -10.68 7.63 8.58
N HIS A 105 -9.77 6.78 8.11
CA HIS A 105 -9.96 5.92 6.93
C HIS A 105 -10.66 4.60 7.30
N ARG A 106 -11.96 4.71 7.62
CA ARG A 106 -12.77 3.59 8.12
C ARG A 106 -12.97 2.50 7.08
N LYS A 107 -13.17 2.83 5.79
CA LYS A 107 -13.34 1.82 4.73
C LYS A 107 -12.06 1.01 4.56
N THR A 108 -10.91 1.69 4.57
CA THR A 108 -9.57 1.06 4.49
C THR A 108 -9.32 0.17 5.69
N ALA A 109 -9.60 0.63 6.91
CA ALA A 109 -9.46 -0.17 8.12
C ALA A 109 -10.32 -1.44 8.09
N THR A 110 -11.59 -1.32 7.70
CA THR A 110 -12.50 -2.48 7.59
C THR A 110 -12.04 -3.44 6.50
N ALA A 111 -11.75 -2.94 5.30
CA ALA A 111 -11.26 -3.75 4.19
C ALA A 111 -9.96 -4.48 4.55
N LEU A 112 -9.04 -3.83 5.25
CA LEU A 112 -7.77 -4.43 5.66
C LEU A 112 -7.98 -5.56 6.67
N LYS A 113 -8.87 -5.39 7.66
CA LYS A 113 -9.22 -6.46 8.61
C LYS A 113 -9.77 -7.69 7.89
N GLU A 114 -10.66 -7.50 6.91
CA GLU A 114 -11.23 -8.59 6.12
C GLU A 114 -10.17 -9.30 5.27
N VAL A 115 -9.29 -8.55 4.60
CA VAL A 115 -8.20 -9.12 3.81
C VAL A 115 -7.24 -9.92 4.70
N ILE A 116 -6.86 -9.38 5.87
CA ILE A 116 -6.01 -10.10 6.82
C ILE A 116 -6.66 -11.41 7.25
N ALA A 117 -7.95 -11.39 7.62
CA ALA A 117 -8.66 -12.58 8.07
C ALA A 117 -8.73 -13.68 6.99
N LYS A 118 -8.78 -13.29 5.71
CA LYS A 118 -8.82 -14.19 4.57
C LYS A 118 -7.44 -14.71 4.16
N GLU A 119 -6.43 -13.86 4.20
CA GLU A 119 -5.12 -14.12 3.59
C GLU A 119 -4.04 -14.58 4.59
N LEU A 120 -4.18 -14.34 5.90
CA LEU A 120 -3.16 -14.60 6.93
C LEU A 120 -3.70 -15.34 8.16
#